data_AF-A0A1T0APU1-F1
#
_entry.id   AF-A0A1T0APU1-F1
#
_cell.length_a   1.000
_cell.length_b   1.000
_cell.length_c   1.000
_cell.angle_alpha   90.00
_cell.angle_beta   90.00
_cell.angle_gamma   90.00
#
_symmetry.space_group_name_H-M   'P 1'
#
loop_
_entity.id
_entity.type
_entity.pdbx_description
1 polymer ?
#
loop_
_entity_poly.entity_id
_entity_poly.type
_entity_poly.pdbx_seq_one_letter_code
_entity_poly.pdbx_strand_id
1 'polypeptide(L)'
;MSDYFNKTEEQEFNDVKNWFKANGTPILLAIIAVCGATFGWNFWQKSQLENAQKTSATYQQVMESYSQDPSKNAPLVEKFVSENKDSSYAVFAQLDQAKQAAEKGDFAKAKTLLQQGLQATSDATLQTVIRFRLALVDFQLNQFDDALATLGQIQDEAWTLRKQILTGDILVAKGDKAAAKSAYQQALTTAPAQEKSLIEVRLNNL
;
A
#
# COMPACT_ATOMS: atom_id res chain seq x y z
N MET A 1 -10.93 67.93 -32.08
CA MET A 1 -10.48 66.55 -32.36
C MET A 1 -10.61 65.68 -31.10
N SER A 2 -11.65 65.89 -30.29
CA SER A 2 -11.93 65.17 -29.04
C SER A 2 -13.24 64.35 -29.12
N ASP A 3 -14.17 64.71 -30.00
CA ASP A 3 -15.46 64.01 -30.18
C ASP A 3 -15.37 62.67 -30.93
N TYR A 4 -14.24 62.39 -31.60
CA TYR A 4 -14.01 61.11 -32.28
C TYR A 4 -13.53 60.01 -31.34
N PHE A 5 -12.89 60.35 -30.21
CA PHE A 5 -12.44 59.37 -29.22
C PHE A 5 -13.57 58.95 -28.27
N ASN A 6 -14.47 59.89 -27.90
CA ASN A 6 -15.60 59.60 -27.00
C ASN A 6 -16.68 58.68 -27.60
N LYS A 7 -16.90 58.70 -28.93
CA LYS A 7 -17.90 57.85 -29.58
C LYS A 7 -17.49 56.38 -29.67
N THR A 8 -16.20 56.09 -29.87
CA THR A 8 -15.68 54.72 -29.85
C THR A 8 -15.79 54.11 -28.46
N GLU A 9 -15.46 54.87 -27.40
CA GLU A 9 -15.58 54.36 -26.03
C GLU A 9 -17.03 54.07 -25.61
N GLU A 10 -17.99 54.95 -25.92
CA GLU A 10 -19.41 54.70 -25.62
C GLU A 10 -19.98 53.51 -26.41
N GLN A 11 -19.56 53.35 -27.66
CA GLN A 11 -20.07 52.29 -28.53
C GLN A 11 -19.44 50.94 -28.19
N GLU A 12 -18.13 50.89 -27.93
CA GLU A 12 -17.44 49.71 -27.40
C GLU A 12 -18.02 49.29 -26.04
N PHE A 13 -18.33 50.25 -25.17
CA PHE A 13 -18.97 49.98 -23.88
C PHE A 13 -20.38 49.37 -24.06
N ASN A 14 -21.18 49.92 -24.98
CA ASN A 14 -22.51 49.38 -25.27
C ASN A 14 -22.47 48.00 -25.92
N ASP A 15 -21.48 47.72 -26.76
CA ASP A 15 -21.29 46.42 -27.42
C ASP A 15 -20.90 45.34 -26.40
N VAL A 16 -19.97 45.64 -25.49
CA VAL A 16 -19.62 44.74 -24.37
C VAL A 16 -20.83 44.49 -23.46
N LYS A 17 -21.59 45.54 -23.14
CA LYS A 17 -22.80 45.44 -22.32
C LYS A 17 -23.87 44.57 -22.96
N ASN A 18 -24.10 44.73 -24.27
CA ASN A 18 -25.08 43.93 -25.00
C ASN A 18 -24.62 42.48 -25.17
N TRP A 19 -23.32 42.25 -25.39
CA TRP A 19 -22.74 40.92 -25.42
C TRP A 19 -22.94 40.18 -24.09
N PHE A 20 -22.71 40.86 -22.96
CA PHE A 20 -22.92 40.28 -21.64
C PHE A 20 -24.40 40.07 -21.32
N LYS A 21 -25.30 40.95 -21.78
CA LYS A 21 -26.75 40.70 -21.68
C LYS A 21 -27.19 39.48 -22.51
N ALA A 22 -26.57 39.26 -23.67
CA ALA A 22 -26.88 38.12 -24.54
C ALA A 22 -26.27 36.80 -24.05
N ASN A 23 -25.09 36.83 -23.41
CA ASN A 23 -24.31 35.64 -23.03
C ASN A 23 -24.13 35.44 -21.52
N GLY A 24 -24.66 36.33 -20.68
CA GLY A 24 -24.40 36.33 -19.23
C GLY A 24 -24.96 35.11 -18.50
N THR A 25 -26.10 34.59 -18.92
CA THR A 25 -26.72 33.39 -18.33
C THR A 25 -25.83 32.13 -18.46
N PRO A 26 -25.38 31.72 -19.66
CA PRO A 26 -24.50 30.55 -19.78
C PRO A 26 -23.14 30.75 -19.10
N ILE A 27 -22.60 31.98 -19.08
CA ILE A 27 -21.36 32.29 -18.35
C ILE A 27 -21.56 32.12 -16.84
N LEU A 28 -22.66 32.63 -16.29
CA LEU A 28 -22.98 32.47 -14.87
C LEU A 28 -23.17 31.00 -14.49
N LEU A 29 -23.86 30.22 -15.34
CA LEU A 29 -24.02 28.79 -15.15
C LEU A 29 -22.67 28.05 -15.18
N ALA A 30 -21.78 28.41 -16.10
CA ALA A 30 -20.44 27.83 -16.17
C ALA A 30 -19.62 28.15 -14.91
N ILE A 31 -19.69 29.39 -14.40
CA ILE A 31 -19.02 29.79 -13.15
C ILE A 31 -19.56 28.98 -11.97
N ILE A 32 -20.89 28.86 -11.83
CA ILE A 32 -21.52 28.09 -10.75
C ILE A 32 -21.11 26.61 -10.84
N ALA A 33 -21.06 26.04 -12.04
CA ALA A 33 -20.65 24.65 -12.25
C ALA A 33 -19.19 24.42 -11.83
N VAL A 34 -18.27 25.32 -12.21
CA VAL A 34 -16.85 25.25 -11.82
C VAL A 34 -16.71 25.39 -10.31
N CYS A 35 -17.33 26.41 -9.71
CA CYS A 35 -17.29 26.61 -8.26
C CYS A 35 -17.85 25.39 -7.52
N GLY A 36 -19.03 24.88 -7.93
CA GLY A 36 -19.64 23.70 -7.32
C GLY A 36 -18.76 22.47 -7.40
N ALA A 37 -18.14 22.22 -8.56
CA ALA A 37 -17.19 21.11 -8.72
C ALA A 37 -15.98 21.25 -7.80
N THR A 38 -15.37 22.44 -7.72
CA THR A 38 -14.20 22.69 -6.88
C THR A 38 -14.53 22.58 -5.38
N PHE A 39 -15.63 23.18 -4.92
CA PHE A 39 -16.04 23.08 -3.52
C PHE A 39 -16.44 21.66 -3.13
N GLY A 40 -17.17 20.96 -4.00
CA GLY A 40 -17.53 19.55 -3.79
C GLY A 40 -16.30 18.65 -3.68
N TRP A 41 -15.34 18.80 -4.60
CA TRP A 41 -14.09 18.04 -4.56
C TRP A 41 -13.25 18.35 -3.32
N ASN A 42 -13.07 19.62 -2.97
CA ASN A 42 -12.31 20.04 -1.79
C ASN A 42 -12.96 19.54 -0.49
N PHE A 43 -14.29 19.59 -0.39
CA PHE A 43 -15.01 19.07 0.77
C PHE A 43 -14.84 17.56 0.89
N TRP A 44 -15.00 16.83 -0.21
CA TRP A 44 -14.77 15.38 -0.24
C TRP A 44 -13.33 15.02 0.16
N GLN A 45 -12.33 15.68 -0.43
CA GLN A 45 -10.93 15.45 -0.13
C GLN A 45 -10.60 15.75 1.34
N LYS A 46 -11.13 16.85 1.90
CA LYS A 46 -10.97 17.19 3.31
C LYS A 46 -11.59 16.13 4.22
N SER A 47 -12.80 15.67 3.91
CA SER A 47 -13.47 14.61 4.67
C SER A 47 -12.67 13.31 4.64
N GLN A 48 -12.10 12.94 3.49
CA GLN A 48 -11.25 11.75 3.37
C GLN A 48 -9.96 11.89 4.20
N LEU A 49 -9.35 13.07 4.20
CA LEU A 49 -8.15 13.36 4.99
C LEU A 49 -8.43 13.30 6.49
N GLU A 50 -9.51 13.93 6.96
CA GLU A 50 -9.93 13.91 8.37
C GLU A 50 -10.23 12.48 8.83
N ASN A 51 -10.92 11.69 8.00
CA ASN A 51 -11.18 10.28 8.30
C ASN A 51 -9.88 9.48 8.40
N ALA A 52 -8.95 9.65 7.45
CA ALA A 52 -7.65 8.99 7.48
C ALA A 52 -6.83 9.36 8.73
N GLN A 53 -6.84 10.64 9.14
CA GLN A 53 -6.19 11.10 10.36
C GLN A 53 -6.79 10.46 11.61
N LYS A 54 -8.13 10.40 11.69
CA LYS A 54 -8.84 9.77 12.80
C LYS A 54 -8.57 8.26 12.87
N THR A 55 -8.63 7.56 11.75
CA THR A 55 -8.32 6.12 11.67
C THR A 55 -6.86 5.86 12.06
N SER A 56 -5.93 6.70 11.63
CA SER A 56 -4.50 6.63 12.03
C SER A 56 -4.31 6.80 13.54
N ALA A 57 -4.93 7.80 14.15
CA ALA A 57 -4.85 8.03 15.59
C ALA A 57 -5.46 6.85 16.38
N THR A 58 -6.60 6.33 15.92
CA THR A 58 -7.24 5.16 16.52
C THR A 58 -6.36 3.91 16.39
N TYR A 59 -5.76 3.70 15.22
CA TYR A 59 -4.79 2.63 14.99
C TYR A 59 -3.64 2.71 16.00
N GLN A 60 -3.01 3.88 16.17
CA GLN A 60 -1.91 4.06 17.11
C GLN A 60 -2.31 3.68 18.53
N GLN A 61 -3.46 4.17 19.01
CA GLN A 61 -3.97 3.86 20.35
C GLN A 61 -4.26 2.37 20.55
N VAL A 62 -4.88 1.73 19.55
CA VAL A 62 -5.21 0.30 19.58
C VAL A 62 -3.94 -0.53 19.59
N MET A 63 -2.96 -0.20 18.74
CA MET A 63 -1.71 -0.96 18.62
C MET A 63 -0.78 -0.75 19.81
N GLU A 64 -0.77 0.44 20.42
CA GLU A 64 -0.08 0.69 21.69
C GLU A 64 -0.67 -0.20 22.79
N SER A 65 -2.00 -0.21 22.95
CA SER A 65 -2.68 -1.07 23.92
C SER A 65 -2.41 -2.55 23.62
N TYR A 66 -2.50 -2.96 22.36
CA TYR A 66 -2.24 -4.33 21.93
C TYR A 66 -0.81 -4.77 22.26
N SER A 67 0.18 -3.90 22.11
CA SER A 67 1.58 -4.23 22.42
C SER A 67 1.83 -4.46 23.91
N GLN A 68 1.05 -3.84 24.79
CA GLN A 68 1.17 -4.03 26.24
C GLN A 68 0.63 -5.38 26.73
N ASP A 69 -0.50 -5.82 26.16
CA ASP A 69 -1.09 -7.13 26.47
C ASP A 69 -1.84 -7.68 25.25
N PRO A 70 -1.13 -8.38 24.35
CA PRO A 70 -1.71 -8.86 23.09
C PRO A 70 -2.87 -9.83 23.29
N SER A 71 -2.81 -10.64 24.35
CA SER A 71 -3.83 -11.65 24.61
C SER A 71 -5.13 -10.99 25.07
N LYS A 72 -5.04 -10.00 25.98
CA LYS A 72 -6.20 -9.24 26.47
C LYS A 72 -6.78 -8.30 25.42
N ASN A 73 -5.92 -7.68 24.61
CA ASN A 73 -6.32 -6.58 23.72
C ASN A 73 -6.51 -7.00 22.26
N ALA A 74 -6.37 -8.29 21.91
CA ALA A 74 -6.71 -8.80 20.57
C ALA A 74 -8.11 -8.40 20.08
N PRO A 75 -9.17 -8.42 20.92
CA PRO A 75 -10.51 -7.97 20.49
C PRO A 75 -10.58 -6.49 20.08
N LEU A 76 -9.70 -5.64 20.60
CA LEU A 76 -9.64 -4.23 20.19
C LEU A 76 -9.14 -4.10 18.76
N VAL A 77 -8.15 -4.91 18.39
CA VAL A 77 -7.61 -4.96 17.03
C VAL A 77 -8.66 -5.53 16.07
N GLU A 78 -9.32 -6.63 16.43
CA GLU A 78 -10.38 -7.23 15.60
C GLU A 78 -11.52 -6.24 15.34
N LYS A 79 -11.96 -5.52 16.38
CA LYS A 79 -12.95 -4.46 16.25
C LYS A 79 -12.46 -3.36 15.30
N PHE A 80 -11.24 -2.86 15.50
CA PHE A 80 -10.65 -1.83 14.66
C PHE A 80 -10.60 -2.25 13.18
N VAL A 81 -10.14 -3.46 12.88
CA VAL A 81 -10.10 -4.03 11.52
C VAL A 81 -11.51 -4.12 10.93
N SER A 82 -12.50 -4.57 11.72
CA SER A 82 -13.87 -4.72 11.24
C SER A 82 -14.56 -3.39 10.92
N GLU A 83 -14.22 -2.31 11.64
CA GLU A 83 -14.79 -0.98 11.47
C GLU A 83 -14.06 -0.17 10.38
N ASN A 84 -12.85 -0.57 9.98
CA ASN A 84 -12.00 0.19 9.06
C ASN A 84 -11.53 -0.65 7.85
N LYS A 85 -12.35 -1.60 7.36
CA LYS A 85 -11.99 -2.57 6.31
C LYS A 85 -11.40 -1.95 5.04
N ASP A 86 -11.84 -0.75 4.68
CA ASP A 86 -11.39 -0.04 3.47
C ASP A 86 -10.10 0.77 3.69
N SER A 87 -9.51 0.71 4.89
CA SER A 87 -8.30 1.46 5.24
C SER A 87 -7.06 0.56 5.25
N SER A 88 -5.95 1.06 4.71
CA SER A 88 -4.64 0.41 4.85
C SER A 88 -4.23 0.20 6.32
N TYR A 89 -4.74 0.99 7.26
CA TYR A 89 -4.49 0.79 8.69
C TYR A 89 -5.10 -0.52 9.22
N ALA A 90 -6.23 -0.97 8.70
CA ALA A 90 -6.78 -2.28 9.07
C ALA A 90 -5.85 -3.41 8.61
N VAL A 91 -5.31 -3.30 7.39
CA VAL A 91 -4.31 -4.23 6.88
C VAL A 91 -3.07 -4.22 7.77
N PHE A 92 -2.53 -3.04 8.12
CA PHE A 92 -1.39 -2.92 9.02
C PHE A 92 -1.62 -3.60 10.37
N ALA A 93 -2.81 -3.42 10.95
CA ALA A 93 -3.15 -4.04 12.22
C ALA A 93 -3.16 -5.58 12.13
N GLN A 94 -3.68 -6.14 11.03
CA GLN A 94 -3.61 -7.59 10.76
C GLN A 94 -2.17 -8.07 10.58
N LEU A 95 -1.31 -7.29 9.91
CA LEU A 95 0.11 -7.63 9.74
C LEU A 95 0.87 -7.64 11.07
N ASP A 96 0.53 -6.74 11.99
CA ASP A 96 1.13 -6.71 13.32
C ASP A 96 0.65 -7.89 14.18
N GLN A 97 -0.63 -8.27 14.10
CA GLN A 97 -1.11 -9.50 14.72
C GLN A 97 -0.41 -10.74 14.15
N ALA A 98 -0.21 -10.78 12.82
CA ALA A 98 0.48 -11.89 12.16
C ALA A 98 1.94 -11.99 12.62
N LYS A 99 2.64 -10.85 12.72
CA LYS A 99 3.99 -10.77 13.25
C LYS A 99 4.06 -11.34 14.67
N GLN A 100 3.17 -10.90 15.57
CA GLN A 100 3.15 -11.40 16.94
C GLN A 100 2.82 -12.89 17.05
N ALA A 101 1.92 -13.40 16.19
CA ALA A 101 1.64 -14.83 16.12
C ALA A 101 2.90 -15.62 15.71
N ALA A 102 3.62 -15.15 14.68
CA ALA A 102 4.87 -15.76 14.24
C ALA A 102 5.98 -15.70 15.32
N GLU A 103 6.12 -14.57 16.03
CA GLU A 103 7.07 -14.42 17.15
C GLU A 103 6.78 -15.40 18.31
N LYS A 104 5.52 -15.79 18.48
CA LYS A 104 5.09 -16.82 19.45
C LYS A 104 5.16 -18.25 18.90
N GLY A 105 5.60 -18.42 17.66
CA GLY A 105 5.65 -19.71 16.97
C GLY A 105 4.30 -20.21 16.45
N ASP A 106 3.23 -19.41 16.54
CA ASP A 106 1.92 -19.73 15.97
C ASP A 106 1.88 -19.34 14.49
N PHE A 107 2.64 -20.08 13.68
CA PHE A 107 2.75 -19.86 12.25
C PHE A 107 1.43 -20.12 11.50
N ALA A 108 0.58 -21.03 12.01
CA ALA A 108 -0.73 -21.29 11.43
C ALA A 108 -1.63 -20.05 11.52
N LYS A 109 -1.70 -19.42 12.70
CA LYS A 109 -2.44 -18.16 12.88
C LYS A 109 -1.81 -17.02 12.08
N ALA A 110 -0.48 -16.93 12.04
CA ALA A 110 0.22 -15.94 11.22
C ALA A 110 -0.16 -16.07 9.74
N LYS A 111 -0.21 -17.30 9.20
CA LYS A 111 -0.63 -17.59 7.81
C LYS A 111 -2.05 -17.07 7.56
N THR A 112 -3.00 -17.41 8.43
CA THR A 112 -4.39 -16.97 8.30
C THR A 112 -4.51 -15.44 8.31
N LEU A 113 -3.83 -14.76 9.22
CA LEU A 113 -3.86 -13.29 9.31
C LEU A 113 -3.23 -12.62 8.07
N LEU A 114 -2.14 -13.16 7.55
CA LEU A 114 -1.52 -12.67 6.30
C LEU A 114 -2.43 -12.89 5.09
N GLN A 115 -3.11 -14.04 4.99
CA GLN A 115 -4.07 -14.31 3.92
C GLN A 115 -5.26 -13.36 3.98
N GLN A 116 -5.79 -13.08 5.17
CA GLN A 116 -6.85 -12.09 5.35
C GLN A 116 -6.39 -10.68 4.94
N GLY A 117 -5.19 -10.28 5.38
CA GLY A 117 -4.60 -9.00 4.99
C GLY A 117 -4.39 -8.88 3.47
N LEU A 118 -4.00 -9.97 2.81
CA LEU A 118 -3.83 -10.02 1.35
C LEU A 118 -5.17 -9.83 0.62
N GLN A 119 -6.25 -10.42 1.12
CA GLN A 119 -7.60 -10.27 0.57
C GLN A 119 -8.19 -8.88 0.82
N ALA A 120 -7.75 -8.21 1.89
CA ALA A 120 -8.24 -6.90 2.30
C ALA A 120 -7.56 -5.72 1.58
N THR A 121 -6.53 -5.95 0.76
CA THR A 121 -5.78 -4.87 0.10
C THR A 121 -5.70 -5.01 -1.42
N SER A 122 -5.89 -3.91 -2.13
CA SER A 122 -5.59 -3.76 -3.56
C SER A 122 -4.26 -3.04 -3.83
N ASP A 123 -3.57 -2.57 -2.79
CA ASP A 123 -2.28 -1.90 -2.90
C ASP A 123 -1.17 -2.91 -3.26
N ALA A 124 -0.56 -2.74 -4.43
CA ALA A 124 0.45 -3.66 -4.95
C ALA A 124 1.70 -3.76 -4.07
N THR A 125 2.10 -2.67 -3.42
CA THR A 125 3.24 -2.65 -2.51
C THR A 125 2.93 -3.45 -1.25
N LEU A 126 1.74 -3.28 -0.67
CA LEU A 126 1.28 -4.09 0.46
C LEU A 126 1.14 -5.55 0.09
N GLN A 127 0.51 -5.87 -1.04
CA GLN A 127 0.40 -7.24 -1.51
C GLN A 127 1.77 -7.91 -1.64
N THR A 128 2.77 -7.19 -2.14
CA THR A 128 4.14 -7.70 -2.26
C THR A 128 4.76 -8.03 -0.88
N VAL A 129 4.65 -7.11 0.08
CA VAL A 129 5.13 -7.33 1.45
C VAL A 129 4.43 -8.53 2.10
N ILE A 130 3.11 -8.63 1.92
CA ILE A 130 2.30 -9.71 2.50
C ILE A 130 2.67 -11.05 1.90
N ARG A 131 2.79 -11.15 0.57
CA ARG A 131 3.23 -12.37 -0.11
C ARG A 131 4.61 -12.82 0.36
N PHE A 132 5.56 -11.90 0.50
CA PHE A 132 6.89 -12.26 1.00
C PHE A 132 6.84 -12.81 2.44
N ARG A 133 6.09 -12.16 3.33
CA ARG A 133 5.88 -12.64 4.71
C ARG A 133 5.14 -13.96 4.76
N LEU A 134 4.16 -14.16 3.88
CA LEU A 134 3.41 -15.41 3.76
C LEU A 134 4.33 -16.55 3.35
N ALA A 135 5.23 -16.34 2.38
CA ALA A 135 6.21 -17.33 1.99
C ALA A 135 7.20 -17.67 3.11
N LEU A 136 7.61 -16.70 3.94
CA LEU A 136 8.41 -16.97 5.15
C LEU A 136 7.65 -17.84 6.16
N VAL A 137 6.36 -17.57 6.37
CA VAL A 137 5.51 -18.36 7.27
C VAL A 137 5.30 -19.78 6.72
N ASP A 138 5.01 -19.90 5.42
CA ASP A 138 4.87 -21.19 4.74
C ASP A 138 6.18 -22.00 4.83
N PHE A 139 7.33 -21.34 4.72
CA PHE A 139 8.64 -21.96 4.93
C PHE A 139 8.79 -22.54 6.35
N GLN A 140 8.39 -21.79 7.40
CA GLN A 140 8.40 -22.29 8.78
C GLN A 140 7.42 -23.44 9.02
N LEU A 141 6.32 -23.48 8.26
CA LEU A 141 5.35 -24.57 8.28
C LEU A 141 5.79 -25.78 7.42
N ASN A 142 6.99 -25.75 6.82
CA ASN A 142 7.47 -26.73 5.85
C ASN A 142 6.58 -26.87 4.60
N GLN A 143 5.77 -25.86 4.29
CA GLN A 143 4.90 -25.78 3.12
C GLN A 143 5.67 -25.17 1.95
N PHE A 144 6.73 -25.87 1.54
CA PHE A 144 7.73 -25.33 0.62
C PHE A 144 7.18 -24.99 -0.77
N ASP A 145 6.24 -25.78 -1.29
CA ASP A 145 5.63 -25.53 -2.61
C ASP A 145 4.75 -24.29 -2.59
N ASP A 146 3.94 -24.11 -1.53
CA ASP A 146 3.14 -22.91 -1.31
C ASP A 146 4.03 -21.66 -1.18
N ALA A 147 5.15 -21.78 -0.46
CA ALA A 147 6.10 -20.69 -0.28
C ALA A 147 6.71 -20.25 -1.63
N LEU A 148 7.17 -21.20 -2.45
CA LEU A 148 7.73 -20.92 -3.77
C LEU A 148 6.68 -20.34 -4.72
N ALA A 149 5.46 -20.88 -4.72
CA ALA A 149 4.35 -20.37 -5.52
C ALA A 149 4.00 -18.92 -5.14
N THR A 150 3.94 -18.62 -3.84
CA THR A 150 3.67 -17.28 -3.32
C THR A 150 4.76 -16.29 -3.70
N LEU A 151 6.05 -16.69 -3.63
CA LEU A 151 7.16 -15.85 -4.10
C LEU A 151 7.10 -15.58 -5.60
N GLY A 152 6.67 -16.57 -6.39
CA GLY A 152 6.49 -16.43 -7.84
C GLY A 152 5.48 -15.35 -8.24
N GLN A 153 4.57 -14.98 -7.34
CA GLN A 153 3.56 -13.94 -7.58
C GLN A 153 4.09 -12.51 -7.37
N ILE A 154 5.25 -12.33 -6.74
CA ILE A 154 5.88 -11.01 -6.58
C ILE A 154 6.57 -10.63 -7.88
N GLN A 155 6.10 -9.60 -8.57
CA GLN A 155 6.65 -9.17 -9.88
C GLN A 155 7.64 -8.00 -9.77
N ASP A 156 7.67 -7.30 -8.63
CA ASP A 156 8.52 -6.12 -8.45
C ASP A 156 10.01 -6.51 -8.44
N GLU A 157 10.78 -5.92 -9.36
CA GLU A 157 12.22 -6.16 -9.51
C GLU A 157 13.01 -5.78 -8.26
N ALA A 158 12.54 -4.80 -7.48
CA ALA A 158 13.19 -4.38 -6.23
C ALA A 158 13.26 -5.52 -5.19
N TRP A 159 12.41 -6.55 -5.34
CA TRP A 159 12.36 -7.71 -4.45
C TRP A 159 13.19 -8.90 -4.95
N THR A 160 13.76 -8.82 -6.16
CA THR A 160 14.49 -9.93 -6.79
C THR A 160 15.54 -10.53 -5.86
N LEU A 161 16.37 -9.71 -5.25
CA LEU A 161 17.42 -10.16 -4.32
C LEU A 161 16.83 -10.97 -3.16
N ARG A 162 15.85 -10.40 -2.44
CA ARG A 162 15.22 -11.07 -1.27
C ARG A 162 14.49 -12.34 -1.66
N LYS A 163 13.78 -12.33 -2.80
CA LYS A 163 13.11 -13.52 -3.35
C LYS A 163 14.11 -14.63 -3.61
N GLN A 164 15.21 -14.34 -4.29
CA GLN A 164 16.18 -15.36 -4.67
C GLN A 164 16.90 -15.96 -3.47
N ILE A 165 17.21 -15.15 -2.44
CA ILE A 165 17.76 -15.67 -1.18
C ILE A 165 16.77 -16.65 -0.54
N LEU A 166 15.50 -16.26 -0.37
CA LEU A 166 14.51 -17.13 0.27
C LEU A 166 14.18 -18.37 -0.58
N THR A 167 14.10 -18.23 -1.91
CA THR A 167 13.96 -19.37 -2.84
C THR A 167 15.09 -20.37 -2.63
N GLY A 168 16.33 -19.89 -2.53
CA GLY A 168 17.48 -20.74 -2.23
C GLY A 168 17.33 -21.44 -0.87
N ASP A 169 16.99 -20.70 0.19
CA ASP A 169 16.82 -21.25 1.54
C ASP A 169 15.74 -22.35 1.57
N ILE A 170 14.62 -22.14 0.87
CA ILE A 170 13.53 -23.13 0.72
C ILE A 170 14.01 -24.36 -0.04
N LEU A 171 14.74 -24.19 -1.15
CA LEU A 171 15.24 -25.31 -1.97
C LEU A 171 16.28 -26.15 -1.22
N VAL A 172 17.12 -25.53 -0.39
CA VAL A 172 18.01 -26.25 0.54
C VAL A 172 17.20 -27.14 1.48
N ALA A 173 16.15 -26.61 2.11
CA ALA A 173 15.30 -27.38 3.01
C ALA A 173 14.54 -28.52 2.30
N LYS A 174 14.19 -28.34 1.01
CA LYS A 174 13.64 -29.40 0.15
C LYS A 174 14.68 -30.46 -0.27
N GLY A 175 15.97 -30.21 -0.06
CA GLY A 175 17.07 -31.07 -0.49
C GLY A 175 17.54 -30.85 -1.94
N ASP A 176 16.99 -29.86 -2.65
CA ASP A 176 17.40 -29.52 -4.02
C ASP A 176 18.54 -28.51 -4.02
N LYS A 177 19.73 -29.00 -3.68
CA LYS A 177 20.96 -28.18 -3.59
C LYS A 177 21.35 -27.57 -4.93
N ALA A 178 21.05 -28.24 -6.05
CA ALA A 178 21.40 -27.74 -7.38
C ALA A 178 20.55 -26.51 -7.74
N ALA A 179 19.24 -26.58 -7.53
CA ALA A 179 18.35 -25.44 -7.74
C ALA A 179 18.64 -24.32 -6.72
N ALA A 180 18.92 -24.66 -5.45
CA ALA A 180 19.30 -23.68 -4.43
C ALA A 180 20.55 -22.89 -4.82
N LYS A 181 21.58 -23.58 -5.35
CA LYS A 181 22.79 -22.94 -5.87
C LYS A 181 22.46 -21.93 -6.97
N SER A 182 21.59 -22.28 -7.92
CA SER A 182 21.18 -21.37 -8.99
C SER A 182 20.49 -20.12 -8.43
N ALA A 183 19.60 -20.28 -7.45
CA ALA A 183 18.90 -19.16 -6.82
C ALA A 183 19.88 -18.21 -6.11
N TYR A 184 20.83 -18.73 -5.32
CA TYR A 184 21.84 -17.90 -4.66
C TYR A 184 22.78 -17.21 -5.66
N GLN A 185 23.15 -17.87 -6.76
CA GLN A 185 23.93 -17.24 -7.82
C GLN A 185 23.18 -16.08 -8.48
N GLN A 186 21.87 -16.23 -8.70
CA GLN A 186 21.02 -15.13 -9.17
C GLN A 186 20.97 -13.99 -8.16
N ALA A 187 20.84 -14.29 -6.86
CA ALA A 187 20.88 -13.28 -5.80
C ALA A 187 22.20 -12.47 -5.82
N LEU A 188 23.36 -13.11 -6.02
CA LEU A 188 24.67 -12.44 -6.07
C LEU A 188 24.78 -11.38 -7.17
N THR A 189 24.03 -11.51 -8.27
CA THR A 189 24.09 -10.55 -9.39
C THR A 189 23.65 -9.14 -9.01
N THR A 190 22.73 -9.02 -8.04
CA THR A 190 22.12 -7.76 -7.60
C THR A 190 22.47 -7.38 -6.15
N ALA A 191 23.16 -8.27 -5.43
CA ALA A 191 23.47 -8.09 -4.01
C ALA A 191 24.50 -6.95 -3.77
N PRO A 192 24.27 -6.06 -2.79
CA PRO A 192 25.31 -5.18 -2.27
C PRO A 192 26.40 -5.99 -1.55
N ALA A 193 27.57 -5.38 -1.34
CA ALA A 193 28.75 -6.06 -0.80
C ALA A 193 28.48 -6.83 0.52
N GLN A 194 27.72 -6.25 1.43
CA GLN A 194 27.37 -6.86 2.72
C GLN A 194 26.52 -8.13 2.55
N GLU A 195 25.57 -8.13 1.62
CA GLU A 195 24.73 -9.30 1.36
C GLU A 195 25.47 -10.38 0.55
N LYS A 196 26.40 -9.99 -0.33
CA LYS A 196 27.22 -10.95 -1.10
C LYS A 196 27.94 -11.93 -0.19
N SER A 197 28.62 -11.45 0.85
CA SER A 197 29.32 -12.31 1.80
C SER A 197 28.38 -13.29 2.51
N LEU A 198 27.16 -12.88 2.85
CA LEU A 198 26.17 -13.75 3.48
C LEU A 198 25.60 -14.80 2.52
N ILE A 199 25.49 -14.47 1.24
CA ILE A 199 25.04 -15.42 0.20
C ILE A 199 26.17 -16.42 -0.12
N GLU A 200 27.42 -15.98 -0.15
CA GLU A 200 28.59 -16.84 -0.33
C GLU A 200 28.71 -17.87 0.80
N VAL A 201 28.45 -17.49 2.06
CA VAL A 201 28.39 -18.43 3.18
C VAL A 201 27.32 -19.51 2.95
N ARG A 202 26.12 -19.12 2.47
CA ARG A 202 25.06 -20.10 2.13
C ARG A 202 25.50 -21.06 1.03
N LEU A 203 26.13 -20.53 -0.03
CA LEU A 203 26.65 -21.31 -1.15
C LEU A 203 27.73 -22.32 -0.72
N ASN A 204 28.63 -21.91 0.18
CA ASN A 204 29.70 -22.77 0.68
C ASN A 204 29.19 -23.88 1.61
N ASN A 205 28.02 -23.66 2.23
CA ASN A 205 27.38 -24.61 3.15
C ASN A 205 26.35 -25.53 2.46
N LEU A 206 26.25 -25.48 1.12
CA LEU A 206 25.35 -26.35 0.35
C LEU A 206 25.73 -27.83 0.48
#